data_AF-A0A948I0E2-F1
#
_entry.id   AF-A0A948I0E2-F1
#
_cell.length_a   1.000
_cell.length_b   1.000
_cell.length_c   1.000
_cell.angle_alpha   90.00
_cell.angle_beta   90.00
_cell.angle_gamma   90.00
#
_symmetry.space_group_name_H-M   'P 1'
#
loop_
_entity.id
_entity.type
_entity.pdbx_description
1 polymer ?
#
loop_
_entity_poly.entity_id
_entity_poly.type
_entity_poly.pdbx_seq_one_letter_code
_entity_poly.pdbx_strand_id
1 'polypeptide(L)'
;MAAQQIGAGEWQFWIDRGGTFTDIVARKPDGVLVTHKLLSENPEAYKDAALQGIRELLDRTSEQSIPAELVEAVKMGTTVATNALLERKGERTALAITRGFRDALRIAYQNRPHLFTRKITLPELLYERVVEVNERMSAQGEVLAKLDLEAARKDLQAVFDSGIRSLAIVLLHGYRYTEHEAALAEVAKQIGFTQISVSHRVSPLMKLVGRGDTTVVDAYLSPILRRYVDRVAAELGDTRLMFMQSNGGLTDAFLFQGKDAILSGPAGGVVGCVKTAQMAGFDQVIGFDMGGTSTDVSHFNGEYERAFETIVAGVRMRAPMMRIHTVAAGGGSILFFDGARFRVGPESAGANPGPACYRRGGPLAVTDANVMVGKLISDFFPRIFGPK
;
A
#
# COMPACT_ATOMS: atom_id res chain seq x y z
N MET A 1 43.72 -4.34 -18.42
CA MET A 1 43.39 -5.44 -17.49
C MET A 1 43.52 -4.94 -16.06
N ALA A 2 42.39 -4.73 -15.41
CA ALA A 2 42.24 -4.76 -13.97
C ALA A 2 40.75 -5.00 -13.74
N ALA A 3 40.35 -6.26 -13.82
CA ALA A 3 39.04 -6.68 -13.37
C ALA A 3 38.97 -6.36 -11.87
N GLN A 4 38.10 -5.43 -11.49
CA GLN A 4 37.74 -5.26 -10.09
C GLN A 4 37.13 -6.57 -9.62
N GLN A 5 37.86 -7.25 -8.73
CA GLN A 5 37.41 -8.39 -7.96
C GLN A 5 36.16 -7.97 -7.19
N ILE A 6 34.98 -8.40 -7.66
CA ILE A 6 33.77 -8.41 -6.84
C ILE A 6 34.01 -9.51 -5.82
N GLY A 7 34.22 -9.14 -4.56
CA GLY A 7 34.37 -10.11 -3.47
C GLY A 7 33.16 -11.03 -3.39
N ALA A 8 33.38 -12.30 -3.03
CA ALA A 8 32.31 -13.26 -2.73
C ALA A 8 31.31 -12.61 -1.76
N GLY A 9 30.08 -12.40 -2.24
CA GLY A 9 29.08 -11.57 -1.56
C GLY A 9 28.08 -12.38 -0.76
N GLU A 10 27.37 -11.76 0.17
CA GLU A 10 26.17 -12.32 0.77
C GLU A 10 25.01 -12.26 -0.24
N TRP A 11 23.90 -12.94 0.06
CA TRP A 11 22.71 -12.92 -0.79
C TRP A 11 22.05 -11.55 -0.83
N GLN A 12 21.49 -11.17 -1.98
CA GLN A 12 20.57 -10.03 -2.10
C GLN A 12 19.23 -10.50 -2.63
N PHE A 13 18.14 -9.98 -2.05
CA PHE A 13 16.77 -10.31 -2.48
C PHE A 13 16.01 -9.06 -2.90
N TRP A 14 15.28 -9.15 -4.02
CA TRP A 14 14.28 -8.20 -4.48
C TRP A 14 12.95 -8.94 -4.58
N ILE A 15 11.96 -8.50 -3.82
CA ILE A 15 10.70 -9.21 -3.65
C ILE A 15 9.56 -8.28 -4.01
N ASP A 16 8.64 -8.73 -4.86
CA ASP A 16 7.36 -8.07 -5.05
C ASP A 16 6.25 -8.97 -4.51
N ARG A 17 5.64 -8.54 -3.40
CA ARG A 17 4.50 -9.23 -2.81
C ARG A 17 3.21 -8.65 -3.39
N GLY A 18 2.74 -9.28 -4.47
CA GLY A 18 1.45 -8.98 -5.09
C GLY A 18 0.27 -9.66 -4.40
N GLY A 19 -0.93 -9.49 -4.95
CA GLY A 19 -2.16 -10.09 -4.42
C GLY A 19 -2.28 -11.60 -4.64
N THR A 20 -1.79 -12.11 -5.78
CA THR A 20 -1.90 -13.55 -6.12
C THR A 20 -0.60 -14.30 -5.87
N PHE A 21 0.51 -13.75 -6.35
CA PHE A 21 1.83 -14.36 -6.23
C PHE A 21 2.82 -13.37 -5.62
N THR A 22 3.82 -13.94 -4.95
CA THR A 22 5.03 -13.25 -4.51
C THR A 22 6.16 -13.65 -5.43
N ASP A 23 6.74 -12.66 -6.10
CA ASP A 23 7.84 -12.81 -7.05
C ASP A 23 9.15 -12.42 -6.37
N ILE A 24 10.17 -13.26 -6.52
CA ILE A 24 11.48 -13.06 -5.91
C ILE A 24 12.53 -13.13 -7.00
N VAL A 25 13.36 -12.10 -7.07
CA VAL A 25 14.66 -12.14 -7.75
C VAL A 25 15.71 -12.14 -6.66
N ALA A 26 16.67 -13.05 -6.73
CA ALA A 26 17.78 -13.10 -5.79
C ALA A 26 19.11 -13.15 -6.52
N ARG A 27 20.12 -12.49 -5.94
CA ARG A 27 21.51 -12.63 -6.37
C ARG A 27 22.23 -13.50 -5.36
N LYS A 28 22.77 -14.61 -5.86
CA LYS A 28 23.64 -15.52 -5.11
C LYS A 28 24.98 -14.86 -4.76
N PRO A 29 25.72 -15.42 -3.79
CA PRO A 29 27.10 -15.04 -3.48
C PRO A 29 28.07 -15.02 -4.66
N ASP A 30 27.86 -15.92 -5.63
CA ASP A 30 28.64 -16.03 -6.87
C ASP A 30 28.20 -15.02 -7.96
N GLY A 31 27.20 -14.18 -7.67
CA GLY A 31 26.65 -13.18 -8.58
C GLY A 31 25.53 -13.69 -9.50
N VAL A 32 25.21 -14.99 -9.48
CA VAL A 32 24.15 -15.56 -10.32
C VAL A 32 22.77 -15.06 -9.86
N LEU A 33 21.97 -14.61 -10.82
CA LEU A 33 20.58 -14.26 -10.58
C LEU A 33 19.69 -15.50 -10.68
N VAL A 34 18.82 -15.66 -9.69
CA VAL A 34 17.78 -16.70 -9.68
C VAL A 34 16.42 -16.05 -9.42
N THR A 35 15.38 -16.66 -9.97
CA THR A 35 14.00 -16.22 -9.78
C THR A 35 13.22 -17.30 -9.05
N HIS A 36 12.31 -16.89 -8.18
CA HIS A 36 11.43 -17.79 -7.46
C HIS A 36 10.03 -17.20 -7.32
N LYS A 37 9.00 -18.05 -7.28
CA LYS A 37 7.60 -17.60 -7.28
C LYS A 37 6.76 -18.47 -6.35
N LEU A 38 6.06 -17.83 -5.43
CA LEU A 38 5.16 -18.48 -4.47
C LEU A 38 3.76 -17.86 -4.53
N LEU A 39 2.74 -18.57 -4.03
CA LEU A 39 1.43 -17.95 -3.79
C LEU A 39 1.57 -16.92 -2.66
N SER A 40 0.97 -15.74 -2.82
CA SER A 40 1.04 -14.71 -1.77
C SER A 40 0.35 -15.11 -0.48
N GLU A 41 -0.63 -16.02 -0.57
CA GLU A 41 -1.33 -16.60 0.56
C GLU A 41 -1.48 -18.12 0.38
N ASN A 42 -0.83 -18.90 1.26
CA ASN A 42 -1.03 -20.33 1.38
C ASN A 42 -0.90 -20.77 2.85
N PRO A 43 -1.93 -20.54 3.68
CA PRO A 43 -1.85 -20.69 5.14
C PRO A 43 -1.47 -22.11 5.61
N GLU A 44 -1.74 -23.12 4.79
CA GLU A 44 -1.43 -24.52 5.06
C GLU A 44 0.06 -24.85 4.91
N ALA A 45 0.82 -24.04 4.16
CA ALA A 45 2.22 -24.30 3.84
C ALA A 45 3.18 -23.31 4.52
N TYR A 46 2.82 -22.03 4.61
CA TYR A 46 3.68 -21.00 5.19
C TYR A 46 2.89 -19.79 5.71
N LYS A 47 3.49 -19.10 6.68
CA LYS A 47 2.91 -17.88 7.27
C LYS A 47 3.10 -16.63 6.41
N ASP A 48 4.19 -16.58 5.65
CA ASP A 48 4.53 -15.45 4.77
C ASP A 48 5.35 -15.94 3.56
N ALA A 49 4.91 -15.57 2.36
CA ALA A 49 5.50 -16.03 1.11
C ALA A 49 6.90 -15.46 0.83
N ALA A 50 7.16 -14.21 1.24
CA ALA A 50 8.45 -13.56 1.02
C ALA A 50 9.53 -14.23 1.88
N LEU A 51 9.25 -14.42 3.17
CA LEU A 51 10.15 -15.12 4.07
C LEU A 51 10.33 -16.58 3.67
N GLN A 52 9.26 -17.27 3.27
CA GLN A 52 9.36 -18.65 2.80
C GLN A 52 10.27 -18.76 1.56
N GLY A 53 10.10 -17.88 0.59
CA GLY A 53 10.93 -17.90 -0.60
C GLY A 53 12.41 -17.59 -0.34
N ILE A 54 12.72 -16.74 0.64
CA ILE A 54 14.10 -16.57 1.13
C ILE A 54 14.62 -17.90 1.72
N ARG A 55 13.84 -18.57 2.58
CA ARG A 55 14.25 -19.86 3.16
C ARG A 55 14.52 -20.92 2.10
N GLU A 56 13.63 -21.06 1.12
CA GLU A 56 13.78 -22.04 0.03
C GLU A 56 15.03 -21.76 -0.81
N LEU A 57 15.33 -20.50 -1.12
CA LEU A 57 16.54 -20.13 -1.87
C LEU A 57 17.85 -20.29 -1.08
N LEU A 58 17.76 -20.32 0.26
CA LEU A 58 18.88 -20.63 1.15
C LEU A 58 18.97 -22.14 1.47
N ASP A 59 18.18 -22.99 0.81
CA ASP A 59 18.06 -24.43 1.06
C ASP A 59 17.61 -24.77 2.49
N ARG A 60 16.62 -24.03 3.03
CA ARG A 60 16.12 -24.15 4.41
C ARG A 60 14.62 -24.43 4.44
N THR A 61 14.21 -25.16 5.46
CA THR A 61 12.80 -25.50 5.74
C THR A 61 12.06 -24.33 6.38
N SER A 62 10.72 -24.35 6.37
CA SER A 62 9.85 -23.28 6.87
C SER A 62 10.06 -22.94 8.36
N GLU A 63 10.55 -23.89 9.16
CA GLU A 63 10.77 -23.74 10.61
C GLU A 63 12.16 -23.19 10.97
N GLN A 64 13.08 -23.13 10.00
CA GLN A 64 14.45 -22.72 10.26
C GLN A 64 14.61 -21.18 10.11
N SER A 65 15.36 -20.54 11.03
CA SER A 65 15.58 -19.07 11.09
C SER A 65 16.48 -18.53 9.98
N ILE A 66 16.15 -17.44 9.29
CA ILE A 66 17.02 -16.91 8.22
C ILE A 66 18.31 -16.34 8.85
N PRO A 67 19.51 -16.86 8.53
CA PRO A 67 20.75 -16.34 9.09
C PRO A 67 21.05 -14.97 8.48
N ALA A 68 21.07 -13.92 9.30
CA ALA A 68 21.24 -12.55 8.84
C ALA A 68 22.60 -12.33 8.16
N GLU A 69 23.63 -13.04 8.60
CA GLU A 69 24.98 -13.03 8.03
C GLU A 69 25.08 -13.61 6.61
N LEU A 70 24.03 -14.28 6.12
CA LEU A 70 23.99 -14.76 4.74
C LEU A 70 23.29 -13.78 3.80
N VAL A 71 22.66 -12.72 4.33
CA VAL A 71 21.80 -11.83 3.56
C VAL A 71 22.24 -10.38 3.73
N GLU A 72 22.80 -9.81 2.67
CA GLU A 72 23.24 -8.42 2.66
C GLU A 72 22.05 -7.45 2.74
N ALA A 73 21.01 -7.73 1.93
CA ALA A 73 19.86 -6.85 1.81
C ALA A 73 18.61 -7.55 1.26
N VAL A 74 17.47 -7.11 1.75
CA VAL A 74 16.15 -7.45 1.23
C VAL A 74 15.42 -6.16 0.83
N LYS A 75 14.99 -6.07 -0.43
CA LYS A 75 14.25 -4.93 -0.98
C LYS A 75 12.86 -5.40 -1.39
N MET A 76 11.81 -4.76 -0.88
CA MET A 76 10.44 -5.25 -1.04
C MET A 76 9.47 -4.22 -1.61
N GLY A 77 8.71 -4.61 -2.64
CA GLY A 77 7.44 -4.00 -3.02
C GLY A 77 6.29 -4.75 -2.36
N THR A 78 5.21 -4.07 -1.99
CA THR A 78 4.04 -4.73 -1.42
C THR A 78 2.73 -4.06 -1.80
N THR A 79 1.69 -4.87 -2.08
CA THR A 79 0.33 -4.38 -2.32
C THR A 79 -0.53 -4.34 -1.05
N VAL A 80 0.03 -4.62 0.14
CA VAL A 80 -0.73 -4.70 1.40
C VAL A 80 -1.51 -3.42 1.69
N ALA A 81 -0.91 -2.24 1.54
CA ALA A 81 -1.58 -0.96 1.74
C ALA A 81 -2.71 -0.72 0.73
N THR A 82 -2.43 -0.94 -0.56
CA THR A 82 -3.42 -0.76 -1.63
C THR A 82 -4.63 -1.68 -1.43
N ASN A 83 -4.40 -2.95 -1.10
CA ASN A 83 -5.48 -3.92 -0.87
C ASN A 83 -6.27 -3.58 0.39
N ALA A 84 -5.61 -3.24 1.50
CA ALA A 84 -6.31 -2.81 2.73
C ALA A 84 -7.19 -1.58 2.50
N LEU A 85 -6.74 -0.64 1.65
CA LEU A 85 -7.53 0.53 1.27
C LEU A 85 -8.73 0.19 0.40
N LEU A 86 -8.56 -0.69 -0.59
CA LEU A 86 -9.62 -1.15 -1.50
C LEU A 86 -10.68 -1.96 -0.76
N GLU A 87 -10.27 -2.86 0.13
CA GLU A 87 -11.15 -3.75 0.90
C GLU A 87 -11.72 -3.11 2.17
N ARG A 88 -11.34 -1.87 2.48
CA ARG A 88 -11.73 -1.17 3.72
C ARG A 88 -11.35 -1.94 4.99
N LYS A 89 -10.19 -2.61 4.97
CA LYS A 89 -9.65 -3.39 6.09
C LYS A 89 -8.49 -2.68 6.79
N GLY A 90 -8.57 -1.36 6.92
CA GLY A 90 -7.62 -0.54 7.68
C GLY A 90 -7.83 -0.58 9.19
N GLU A 91 -7.00 0.18 9.91
CA GLU A 91 -7.15 0.36 11.35
C GLU A 91 -8.33 1.30 11.68
N ARG A 92 -9.08 0.99 12.73
CA ARG A 92 -10.14 1.88 13.23
C ARG A 92 -9.53 3.23 13.60
N THR A 93 -9.98 4.29 12.95
CA THR A 93 -9.33 5.61 12.97
C THR A 93 -10.28 6.71 13.41
N ALA A 94 -9.80 7.64 14.24
CA ALA A 94 -10.48 8.88 14.57
C ALA A 94 -9.80 10.10 13.92
N LEU A 95 -10.57 11.17 13.73
CA LEU A 95 -10.10 12.47 13.24
C LEU A 95 -10.23 13.52 14.34
N ALA A 96 -9.11 14.14 14.74
CA ALA A 96 -9.11 15.38 15.51
C ALA A 96 -8.96 16.57 14.55
N ILE A 97 -9.91 17.50 14.59
CA ILE A 97 -9.99 18.63 13.66
C ILE A 97 -10.45 19.89 14.36
N THR A 98 -10.04 21.06 13.86
CA THR A 98 -10.49 22.36 14.38
C THR A 98 -12.02 22.42 14.49
N ARG A 99 -12.54 22.91 15.62
CA ARG A 99 -13.98 23.08 15.83
C ARG A 99 -14.65 23.89 14.73
N GLY A 100 -15.83 23.45 14.31
CA GLY A 100 -16.59 23.97 13.18
C GLY A 100 -16.23 23.33 11.83
N PHE A 101 -15.23 22.43 11.79
CA PHE A 101 -14.78 21.75 10.57
C PHE A 101 -14.99 20.24 10.60
N ARG A 102 -15.85 19.75 11.51
CA ARG A 102 -16.22 18.33 11.67
C ARG A 102 -16.40 17.57 10.34
N ASP A 103 -17.19 18.16 9.45
CA ASP A 103 -17.61 17.53 8.20
C ASP A 103 -16.76 17.96 6.99
N ALA A 104 -15.66 18.69 7.19
CA ALA A 104 -14.89 19.26 6.09
C ALA A 104 -14.39 18.21 5.09
N LEU A 105 -13.88 17.06 5.58
CA LEU A 105 -13.40 15.99 4.70
C LEU A 105 -14.54 15.27 3.97
N ARG A 106 -15.68 15.10 4.65
CA ARG A 106 -16.91 14.52 4.10
C ARG A 106 -17.54 15.41 3.01
N ILE A 107 -17.66 16.72 3.27
CA ILE A 107 -18.20 17.72 2.34
C ILE A 107 -17.29 17.87 1.12
N ALA A 108 -15.99 17.62 1.28
CA ALA A 108 -15.07 17.56 0.17
C ALA A 108 -14.98 18.93 -0.55
N TYR A 109 -14.95 18.92 -1.88
CA TYR A 109 -15.02 20.11 -2.72
C TYR A 109 -16.40 20.31 -3.35
N GLN A 110 -17.40 19.51 -2.93
CA GLN A 110 -18.75 19.48 -3.52
C GLN A 110 -18.78 19.26 -5.05
N ASN A 111 -17.71 18.73 -5.63
CA ASN A 111 -17.63 18.43 -7.05
C ASN A 111 -18.59 17.29 -7.42
N ARG A 112 -19.30 17.43 -8.55
CA ARG A 112 -20.20 16.40 -9.09
C ARG A 112 -19.57 15.69 -10.29
N PRO A 113 -18.85 14.57 -10.09
CA PRO A 113 -18.20 13.85 -11.19
C PRO A 113 -19.20 13.33 -12.23
N HIS A 114 -20.42 13.00 -11.79
CA HIS A 114 -21.53 12.62 -12.66
C HIS A 114 -22.65 13.66 -12.54
N LEU A 115 -22.58 14.71 -13.36
CA LEU A 115 -23.45 15.89 -13.29
C LEU A 115 -24.95 15.56 -13.26
N PHE A 116 -25.37 14.51 -13.98
CA PHE A 116 -26.78 14.14 -14.16
C PHE A 116 -27.27 13.04 -13.20
N THR A 117 -26.40 12.52 -12.32
CA THR A 117 -26.80 11.50 -11.36
C THR A 117 -27.77 12.09 -10.34
N ARG A 118 -29.00 11.56 -10.30
CA ARG A 118 -30.06 12.01 -9.38
C ARG A 118 -29.80 11.58 -7.92
N LYS A 119 -29.20 10.41 -7.72
CA LYS A 119 -28.83 9.87 -6.40
C LYS A 119 -27.32 9.98 -6.20
N ILE A 120 -26.86 11.01 -5.51
CA ILE A 120 -25.44 11.14 -5.16
C ILE A 120 -25.10 10.12 -4.08
N THR A 121 -24.20 9.19 -4.38
CA THR A 121 -23.57 8.33 -3.38
C THR A 121 -22.26 8.97 -2.96
N LEU A 122 -22.14 9.33 -1.68
CA LEU A 122 -20.89 9.85 -1.14
C LEU A 122 -19.89 8.71 -0.92
N PRO A 123 -18.58 8.96 -1.07
CA PRO A 123 -17.56 8.01 -0.67
C PRO A 123 -17.68 7.65 0.81
N GLU A 124 -17.33 6.40 1.11
CA GLU A 124 -17.18 5.94 2.49
C GLU A 124 -16.00 6.62 3.17
N LEU A 125 -16.15 6.97 4.45
CA LEU A 125 -15.11 7.62 5.23
C LEU A 125 -14.15 6.59 5.82
N LEU A 126 -12.86 6.91 5.87
CA LEU A 126 -11.83 6.08 6.50
C LEU A 126 -11.74 6.26 8.02
N TYR A 127 -12.54 7.16 8.60
CA TYR A 127 -12.57 7.45 10.02
C TYR A 127 -13.98 7.25 10.58
N GLU A 128 -14.06 6.79 11.83
CA GLU A 128 -15.31 6.43 12.50
C GLU A 128 -15.81 7.54 13.47
N ARG A 129 -14.88 8.31 14.05
CA ARG A 129 -15.18 9.35 15.03
C ARG A 129 -14.45 10.64 14.72
N VAL A 130 -15.08 11.75 15.07
CA VAL A 130 -14.51 13.10 14.93
C VAL A 130 -14.49 13.78 16.29
N VAL A 131 -13.32 14.29 16.68
CA VAL A 131 -13.08 15.16 17.83
C VAL A 131 -12.88 16.57 17.31
N GLU A 132 -13.77 17.48 17.71
CA GLU A 132 -13.63 18.90 17.39
C GLU A 132 -12.81 19.59 18.47
N VAL A 133 -11.61 20.02 18.10
CA VAL A 133 -10.67 20.66 19.02
C VAL A 133 -11.02 22.14 19.13
N ASN A 134 -11.14 22.64 20.36
CA ASN A 134 -11.27 24.07 20.63
C ASN A 134 -9.90 24.73 20.47
N GLU A 135 -9.56 25.10 19.24
CA GLU A 135 -8.40 25.92 18.91
C GLU A 135 -8.69 26.73 17.65
N ARG A 136 -7.93 27.80 17.41
CA ARG A 136 -7.91 28.45 16.10
C ARG A 136 -6.67 29.28 15.87
N MET A 137 -6.01 29.04 14.74
CA MET A 137 -4.98 29.91 14.18
C MET A 137 -5.53 30.73 13.02
N SER A 138 -5.07 31.97 12.86
CA SER A 138 -5.28 32.77 11.65
C SER A 138 -4.32 32.34 10.54
N ALA A 139 -4.54 32.81 9.30
CA ALA A 139 -3.62 32.54 8.20
C ALA A 139 -2.25 33.24 8.37
N GLN A 140 -2.19 34.25 9.25
CA GLN A 140 -1.03 35.05 9.61
C GLN A 140 -0.32 34.54 10.87
N GLY A 141 -0.89 33.55 11.57
CA GLY A 141 -0.28 32.92 12.74
C GLY A 141 -0.74 33.49 14.08
N GLU A 142 -1.79 34.31 14.07
CA GLU A 142 -2.39 34.81 15.29
C GLU A 142 -3.26 33.73 15.93
N VAL A 143 -3.13 33.57 17.24
CA VAL A 143 -3.99 32.66 18.02
C VAL A 143 -5.35 33.33 18.21
N LEU A 144 -6.33 32.95 17.38
CA LEU A 144 -7.72 33.42 17.47
C LEU A 144 -8.48 32.72 18.59
N ALA A 145 -8.15 31.45 18.85
CA ALA A 145 -8.61 30.71 20.01
C ALA A 145 -7.47 29.83 20.53
N LYS A 146 -7.14 29.95 21.81
CA LYS A 146 -6.11 29.13 22.46
C LYS A 146 -6.56 27.67 22.47
N LEU A 147 -5.61 26.76 22.27
CA LEU A 147 -5.85 25.33 22.37
C LEU A 147 -6.29 24.95 23.79
N ASP A 148 -7.50 24.41 23.92
CA ASP A 148 -8.01 23.82 25.16
C ASP A 148 -7.54 22.37 25.30
N LEU A 149 -6.38 22.18 25.93
CA LEU A 149 -5.77 20.87 26.11
C LEU A 149 -6.56 19.96 27.05
N GLU A 150 -7.23 20.51 28.06
CA GLU A 150 -8.00 19.72 29.03
C GLU A 150 -9.26 19.13 28.38
N ALA A 151 -9.99 19.96 27.62
CA ALA A 151 -11.12 19.47 26.83
C ALA A 151 -10.66 18.46 25.76
N ALA A 152 -9.59 18.76 25.03
CA ALA A 152 -9.05 17.85 24.02
C ALA A 152 -8.62 16.51 24.62
N ARG A 153 -7.95 16.50 25.79
CA ARG A 153 -7.58 15.27 26.49
C ARG A 153 -8.81 14.43 26.83
N LYS A 154 -9.86 15.05 27.39
CA LYS A 154 -11.10 14.35 27.75
C LYS A 154 -11.76 13.70 26.53
N ASP A 155 -11.86 14.43 25.43
CA ASP A 155 -12.50 13.95 24.21
C ASP A 155 -11.68 12.85 23.52
N LEU A 156 -10.35 13.00 23.50
CA LEU A 156 -9.43 11.97 23.00
C LEU A 156 -9.45 10.71 23.86
N GLN A 157 -9.55 10.85 25.19
CA GLN A 157 -9.69 9.71 26.10
C GLN A 157 -10.99 8.95 25.81
N ALA A 158 -12.12 9.64 25.62
CA ALA A 158 -13.38 8.99 25.27
C ALA A 158 -13.33 8.24 23.92
N VAL A 159 -12.54 8.72 22.95
CA VAL A 159 -12.25 7.99 21.72
C VAL A 159 -11.42 6.75 22.01
N PHE A 160 -10.35 6.88 22.80
CA PHE A 160 -9.50 5.76 23.18
C PHE A 160 -10.27 4.67 23.93
N ASP A 161 -11.12 5.05 24.88
CA ASP A 161 -11.92 4.11 25.68
C ASP A 161 -12.94 3.33 24.82
N SER A 162 -13.29 3.84 23.64
CA SER A 162 -14.12 3.13 22.65
C SER A 162 -13.37 2.10 21.80
N GLY A 163 -12.09 1.88 22.08
CA GLY A 163 -11.23 0.90 21.41
C GLY A 163 -10.55 1.40 20.14
N ILE A 164 -10.62 2.70 19.82
CA ILE A 164 -9.88 3.29 18.70
C ILE A 164 -8.43 3.55 19.16
N ARG A 165 -7.46 3.17 18.33
CA ARG A 165 -6.01 3.30 18.63
C ARG A 165 -5.24 4.13 17.60
N SER A 166 -5.87 4.44 16.46
CA SER A 166 -5.31 5.29 15.42
C SER A 166 -6.00 6.65 15.37
N LEU A 167 -5.21 7.72 15.28
CA LEU A 167 -5.66 9.11 15.28
C LEU A 167 -5.00 9.91 14.16
N ALA A 168 -5.82 10.60 13.35
CA ALA A 168 -5.38 11.64 12.44
C ALA A 168 -5.66 13.02 13.07
N ILE A 169 -4.64 13.89 13.13
CA ILE A 169 -4.76 15.26 13.67
C ILE A 169 -4.61 16.25 12.52
N VAL A 170 -5.64 17.04 12.26
CA VAL A 170 -5.71 17.96 11.12
C VAL A 170 -6.32 19.29 11.57
N LEU A 171 -5.49 20.25 11.96
CA LEU A 171 -5.92 21.58 12.36
C LEU A 171 -5.80 22.59 11.23
N LEU A 172 -6.66 23.60 11.21
CA LEU A 172 -6.58 24.69 10.23
C LEU A 172 -5.30 25.48 10.39
N HIS A 173 -4.66 25.76 9.26
CA HIS A 173 -3.33 26.37 9.19
C HIS A 173 -2.21 25.58 9.91
N GLY A 174 -2.49 24.35 10.39
CA GLY A 174 -1.51 23.46 11.01
C GLY A 174 -0.29 23.15 10.14
N TYR A 175 -0.44 23.21 8.80
CA TYR A 175 0.68 23.08 7.85
C TYR A 175 1.77 24.16 8.00
N ARG A 176 1.45 25.29 8.64
CA ARG A 176 2.35 26.44 8.82
C ARG A 176 2.61 26.74 10.29
N TYR A 177 1.59 26.61 11.15
CA TYR A 177 1.66 26.86 12.58
C TYR A 177 1.37 25.57 13.32
N THR A 178 2.43 24.83 13.63
CA THR A 178 2.39 23.41 13.99
C THR A 178 2.17 23.15 15.48
N GLU A 179 2.24 24.19 16.31
CA GLU A 179 2.33 24.10 17.77
C GLU A 179 1.14 23.38 18.38
N HIS A 180 -0.07 23.72 17.95
CA HIS A 180 -1.29 23.08 18.45
C HIS A 180 -1.40 21.60 18.03
N GLU A 181 -1.03 21.28 16.78
CA GLU A 181 -1.01 19.89 16.31
C GLU A 181 0.02 19.04 17.07
N ALA A 182 1.21 19.61 17.32
CA ALA A 182 2.25 18.94 18.10
C ALA A 182 1.82 18.70 19.55
N ALA A 183 1.19 19.68 20.20
CA ALA A 183 0.69 19.54 21.56
C ALA A 183 -0.41 18.47 21.67
N LEU A 184 -1.35 18.41 20.72
CA LEU A 184 -2.35 17.35 20.65
C LEU A 184 -1.73 15.97 20.46
N ALA A 185 -0.69 15.86 19.63
CA ALA A 185 0.00 14.60 19.39
C ALA A 185 0.64 14.06 20.68
N GLU A 186 1.24 14.93 21.49
CA GLU A 186 1.78 14.52 22.80
C GLU A 186 0.68 14.09 23.78
N VAL A 187 -0.47 14.78 23.81
CA VAL A 187 -1.62 14.35 24.61
C VAL A 187 -2.13 12.98 24.17
N ALA A 188 -2.31 12.75 22.88
CA ALA A 188 -2.74 11.46 22.34
C ALA A 188 -1.73 10.35 22.66
N LYS A 189 -0.43 10.65 22.60
CA LYS A 189 0.63 9.71 22.98
C LYS A 189 0.56 9.34 24.47
N GLN A 190 0.34 10.32 25.35
CA GLN A 190 0.20 10.10 26.78
C GLN A 190 -1.06 9.29 27.14
N ILE A 191 -2.14 9.42 26.37
CA ILE A 191 -3.36 8.60 26.51
C ILE A 191 -3.08 7.13 26.11
N GLY A 192 -2.19 6.92 25.14
CA GLY A 192 -1.77 5.60 24.69
C GLY A 192 -2.17 5.24 23.26
N PHE A 193 -2.58 6.22 22.43
CA PHE A 193 -2.78 5.98 21.00
C PHE A 193 -1.48 5.42 20.38
N THR A 194 -1.60 4.30 19.67
CA THR A 194 -0.44 3.59 19.11
C THR A 194 -0.05 4.10 17.72
N GLN A 195 -0.98 4.76 17.02
CA GLN A 195 -0.73 5.44 15.75
C GLN A 195 -1.28 6.85 15.80
N ILE A 196 -0.41 7.83 15.55
CA ILE A 196 -0.77 9.26 15.55
C ILE A 196 -0.18 9.89 14.28
N SER A 197 -1.04 10.17 13.30
CA SER A 197 -0.65 10.85 12.06
C SER A 197 -0.98 12.33 12.18
N VAL A 198 0.04 13.18 12.13
CA VAL A 198 -0.11 14.61 12.33
C VAL A 198 0.04 15.35 11.00
N SER A 199 -0.93 16.19 10.65
CA SER A 199 -1.06 16.67 9.28
C SER A 199 0.13 17.49 8.78
N HIS A 200 0.77 18.30 9.65
CA HIS A 200 1.99 19.02 9.29
C HIS A 200 3.22 18.13 9.09
N ARG A 201 3.22 16.88 9.58
CA ARG A 201 4.32 15.92 9.35
C ARG A 201 4.05 15.09 8.11
N VAL A 202 2.80 14.66 7.93
CA VAL A 202 2.39 13.76 6.86
C VAL A 202 2.26 14.48 5.51
N SER A 203 1.64 15.66 5.50
CA SER A 203 1.42 16.45 4.28
C SER A 203 1.48 17.96 4.63
N PRO A 204 2.68 18.56 4.76
CA PRO A 204 2.90 19.97 5.14
C PRO A 204 2.49 20.98 4.05
N LEU A 205 1.32 20.79 3.43
CA LEU A 205 0.83 21.60 2.33
C LEU A 205 -0.47 22.32 2.73
N MET A 206 -0.64 23.51 2.17
CA MET A 206 -1.89 24.26 2.25
C MET A 206 -3.05 23.46 1.61
N LYS A 207 -4.30 23.80 1.99
CA LYS A 207 -5.58 23.14 1.66
C LYS A 207 -5.96 22.01 2.64
N LEU A 208 -6.98 22.28 3.45
CA LEU A 208 -7.45 21.40 4.53
C LEU A 208 -7.88 20.02 4.04
N VAL A 209 -8.67 19.94 2.96
CA VAL A 209 -9.28 18.68 2.50
C VAL A 209 -8.21 17.69 2.01
N GLY A 210 -7.39 18.08 1.03
CA GLY A 210 -6.34 17.18 0.50
C GLY A 210 -5.30 16.78 1.55
N ARG A 211 -4.90 17.72 2.43
CA ARG A 211 -4.00 17.42 3.56
C ARG A 211 -4.66 16.45 4.54
N GLY A 212 -5.91 16.71 4.90
CA GLY A 212 -6.65 15.92 5.87
C GLY A 212 -6.89 14.50 5.40
N ASP A 213 -7.32 14.31 4.15
CA ASP A 213 -7.51 12.96 3.60
C ASP A 213 -6.20 12.17 3.58
N THR A 214 -5.08 12.80 3.18
CA THR A 214 -3.76 12.15 3.20
C THR A 214 -3.35 11.75 4.63
N THR A 215 -3.63 12.60 5.61
CA THR A 215 -3.33 12.32 7.03
C THR A 215 -4.18 11.17 7.57
N VAL A 216 -5.46 11.11 7.17
CA VAL A 216 -6.37 10.01 7.52
C VAL A 216 -5.93 8.70 6.87
N VAL A 217 -5.57 8.72 5.58
CA VAL A 217 -5.04 7.54 4.86
C VAL A 217 -3.81 6.99 5.57
N ASP A 218 -2.89 7.87 5.97
CA ASP A 218 -1.70 7.48 6.71
C ASP A 218 -2.02 6.83 8.06
N ALA A 219 -2.93 7.45 8.85
CA ALA A 219 -3.38 6.89 10.13
C ALA A 219 -4.06 5.52 9.96
N TYR A 220 -4.84 5.38 8.90
CA TYR A 220 -5.62 4.18 8.60
C TYR A 220 -4.74 3.00 8.17
N LEU A 221 -3.67 3.24 7.41
CA LEU A 221 -2.84 2.19 6.78
C LEU A 221 -1.53 1.89 7.51
N SER A 222 -0.91 2.88 8.15
CA SER A 222 0.39 2.71 8.82
C SER A 222 0.44 1.56 9.84
N PRO A 223 -0.59 1.31 10.67
CA PRO A 223 -0.56 0.20 11.63
C PRO A 223 -0.48 -1.17 10.96
N ILE A 224 -1.14 -1.36 9.82
CA ILE A 224 -1.13 -2.62 9.07
C ILE A 224 0.23 -2.85 8.46
N LEU A 225 0.80 -1.80 7.84
CA LEU A 225 2.14 -1.87 7.28
C LEU A 225 3.17 -2.14 8.35
N ARG A 226 3.07 -1.49 9.51
CA ARG A 226 4.02 -1.68 10.60
C ARG A 226 4.00 -3.12 11.12
N ARG A 227 2.82 -3.70 11.32
CA ARG A 227 2.69 -5.14 11.67
C ARG A 227 3.33 -6.06 10.64
N TYR A 228 3.27 -5.70 9.36
CA TYR A 228 3.91 -6.47 8.30
C TYR A 228 5.44 -6.32 8.32
N VAL A 229 5.92 -5.08 8.40
CA VAL A 229 7.35 -4.74 8.51
C VAL A 229 7.97 -5.43 9.73
N ASP A 230 7.36 -5.29 10.90
CA ASP A 230 7.90 -5.85 12.15
C ASP A 230 7.97 -7.39 12.08
N ARG A 231 7.01 -8.05 11.43
CA ARG A 231 7.04 -9.50 11.19
C ARG A 231 8.23 -9.91 10.31
N VAL A 232 8.45 -9.19 9.21
CA VAL A 232 9.55 -9.50 8.28
C VAL A 232 10.90 -9.19 8.94
N ALA A 233 11.01 -8.05 9.62
CA ALA A 233 12.22 -7.64 10.33
C ALA A 233 12.60 -8.63 11.44
N ALA A 234 11.63 -9.13 12.22
CA ALA A 234 11.90 -10.11 13.27
C ALA A 234 12.53 -11.42 12.77
N GLU A 235 12.25 -11.80 11.52
CA GLU A 235 12.77 -13.02 10.90
C GLU A 235 14.10 -12.81 10.17
N LEU A 236 14.44 -11.55 9.83
CA LEU A 236 15.65 -11.16 9.12
C LEU A 236 16.75 -10.61 10.03
N GLY A 237 16.46 -10.31 11.30
CA GLY A 237 17.42 -9.73 12.25
C GLY A 237 17.94 -8.38 11.76
N ASP A 238 19.27 -8.20 11.79
CA ASP A 238 19.94 -6.94 11.42
C ASP A 238 20.13 -6.75 9.89
N THR A 239 19.56 -7.65 9.07
CA THR A 239 19.61 -7.54 7.61
C THR A 239 19.03 -6.20 7.15
N ARG A 240 19.67 -5.57 6.16
CA ARG A 240 19.17 -4.32 5.58
C ARG A 240 17.85 -4.54 4.85
N LEU A 241 16.74 -4.14 5.47
CA LEU A 241 15.40 -4.25 4.92
C LEU A 241 14.90 -2.90 4.36
N MET A 242 14.60 -2.86 3.07
CA MET A 242 14.16 -1.66 2.35
C MET A 242 12.80 -1.91 1.70
N PHE A 243 11.94 -0.89 1.67
CA PHE A 243 10.64 -0.94 1.00
C PHE A 243 10.55 0.06 -0.16
N MET A 244 9.93 -0.38 -1.26
CA MET A 244 9.58 0.46 -2.39
C MET A 244 8.48 1.44 -1.98
N GLN A 245 8.60 2.68 -2.44
CA GLN A 245 7.64 3.74 -2.21
C GLN A 245 6.87 4.06 -3.50
N SER A 246 5.70 4.69 -3.38
CA SER A 246 4.84 5.09 -4.51
C SER A 246 5.52 6.03 -5.52
N ASN A 247 6.62 6.68 -5.13
CA ASN A 247 7.41 7.57 -5.97
C ASN A 247 8.49 6.83 -6.79
N GLY A 248 8.62 5.51 -6.63
CA GLY A 248 9.65 4.67 -7.27
C GLY A 248 10.99 4.60 -6.52
N GLY A 249 11.10 5.21 -5.35
CA GLY A 249 12.28 5.16 -4.49
C GLY A 249 12.22 4.03 -3.45
N LEU A 250 13.37 3.75 -2.82
CA LEU A 250 13.47 2.83 -1.68
C LEU A 250 13.67 3.60 -0.39
N THR A 251 13.00 3.17 0.68
CA THR A 251 13.20 3.68 2.04
C THR A 251 13.52 2.55 3.01
N ASP A 252 14.18 2.87 4.13
CA ASP A 252 14.31 1.94 5.25
C ASP A 252 12.92 1.50 5.75
N ALA A 253 12.80 0.24 6.16
CA ALA A 253 11.55 -0.36 6.59
C ALA A 253 10.88 0.39 7.75
N PHE A 254 11.65 0.93 8.69
CA PHE A 254 11.09 1.63 9.85
C PHE A 254 10.65 3.06 9.54
N LEU A 255 11.06 3.61 8.40
CA LEU A 255 10.61 4.90 7.87
C LEU A 255 9.43 4.77 6.90
N PHE A 256 8.99 3.54 6.59
CA PHE A 256 7.92 3.30 5.63
C PHE A 256 6.55 3.64 6.22
N GLN A 257 5.81 4.53 5.56
CA GLN A 257 4.53 5.07 6.03
C GLN A 257 3.36 4.69 5.10
N GLY A 258 2.14 4.69 5.66
CA GLY A 258 0.90 4.38 4.96
C GLY A 258 0.71 5.11 3.64
N LYS A 259 0.92 6.43 3.65
CA LYS A 259 0.77 7.27 2.44
C LYS A 259 1.76 6.94 1.30
N ASP A 260 2.94 6.40 1.64
CA ASP A 260 4.02 6.14 0.67
C ASP A 260 4.00 4.70 0.15
N ALA A 261 3.10 3.86 0.67
CA ALA A 261 3.02 2.45 0.33
C ALA A 261 1.99 2.14 -0.77
N ILE A 262 1.05 3.05 -1.01
CA ILE A 262 -0.03 2.88 -1.98
C ILE A 262 0.57 2.83 -3.39
N LEU A 263 0.32 1.76 -4.14
CA LEU A 263 0.90 1.51 -5.47
C LEU A 263 2.44 1.42 -5.50
N SER A 264 3.08 1.06 -4.38
CA SER A 264 4.54 0.86 -4.33
C SER A 264 5.05 -0.28 -5.23
N GLY A 265 4.36 -1.43 -5.27
CA GLY A 265 4.69 -2.54 -6.18
C GLY A 265 4.72 -2.12 -7.65
N PRO A 266 3.61 -1.59 -8.21
CA PRO A 266 3.56 -1.08 -9.57
C PRO A 266 4.62 -0.03 -9.88
N ALA A 267 4.96 0.84 -8.92
CA ALA A 267 6.03 1.83 -9.11
C ALA A 267 7.39 1.15 -9.39
N GLY A 268 7.72 0.06 -8.70
CA GLY A 268 8.91 -0.75 -9.01
C GLY A 268 8.87 -1.33 -10.43
N GLY A 269 7.72 -1.86 -10.85
CA GLY A 269 7.50 -2.37 -12.20
C GLY A 269 7.71 -1.30 -13.29
N VAL A 270 7.23 -0.08 -13.08
CA VAL A 270 7.46 1.05 -13.99
C VAL A 270 8.94 1.41 -14.08
N VAL A 271 9.66 1.49 -12.93
CA VAL A 271 11.11 1.74 -12.95
C VAL A 271 11.85 0.64 -13.72
N GLY A 272 11.51 -0.63 -13.50
CA GLY A 272 12.09 -1.76 -14.22
C GLY A 272 11.80 -1.73 -15.72
N CYS A 273 10.56 -1.44 -16.10
CA CYS A 273 10.12 -1.29 -17.48
C CYS A 273 10.90 -0.18 -18.20
N VAL A 274 10.96 1.01 -17.60
CA VAL A 274 11.69 2.16 -18.17
C VAL A 274 13.17 1.86 -18.30
N LYS A 275 13.81 1.30 -17.27
CA LYS A 275 15.25 0.97 -17.35
C LYS A 275 15.56 -0.08 -18.39
N THR A 276 14.70 -1.09 -18.54
CA THR A 276 14.84 -2.12 -19.58
C THR A 276 14.65 -1.52 -20.97
N ALA A 277 13.64 -0.67 -21.15
CA ALA A 277 13.37 0.02 -22.41
C ALA A 277 14.54 0.93 -22.82
N GLN A 278 15.08 1.72 -21.87
CA GLN A 278 16.26 2.56 -22.09
C GLN A 278 17.50 1.76 -22.51
N MET A 279 17.74 0.60 -21.87
CA MET A 279 18.83 -0.30 -22.26
C MET A 279 18.68 -0.84 -23.69
N ALA A 280 17.44 -0.98 -24.16
CA ALA A 280 17.12 -1.37 -25.53
C ALA A 280 17.04 -0.18 -26.52
N GLY A 281 17.31 1.05 -26.06
CA GLY A 281 17.30 2.26 -26.89
C GLY A 281 15.91 2.88 -27.11
N PHE A 282 14.93 2.56 -26.27
CA PHE A 282 13.59 3.16 -26.32
C PHE A 282 13.39 4.18 -25.19
N ASP A 283 13.08 5.43 -25.56
CA ASP A 283 12.79 6.52 -24.62
C ASP A 283 11.29 6.79 -24.45
N GLN A 284 10.45 6.01 -25.13
CA GLN A 284 8.99 6.09 -25.09
C GLN A 284 8.42 4.70 -24.90
N VAL A 285 7.66 4.48 -23.82
CA VAL A 285 7.08 3.16 -23.51
C VAL A 285 5.74 3.30 -22.80
N ILE A 286 4.82 2.41 -23.14
CA ILE A 286 3.60 2.17 -22.38
C ILE A 286 3.81 0.87 -21.61
N GLY A 287 3.83 0.98 -20.28
CA GLY A 287 3.85 -0.20 -19.41
C GLY A 287 2.44 -0.75 -19.27
N PHE A 288 2.30 -2.07 -19.41
CA PHE A 288 1.07 -2.81 -19.17
C PHE A 288 1.42 -4.02 -18.31
N ASP A 289 0.99 -3.99 -17.05
CA ASP A 289 1.21 -5.07 -16.09
C ASP A 289 -0.14 -5.62 -15.63
N MET A 290 -0.43 -6.88 -15.95
CA MET A 290 -1.69 -7.53 -15.59
C MET A 290 -1.42 -8.70 -14.65
N GLY A 291 -1.83 -8.53 -13.40
CA GLY A 291 -1.78 -9.57 -12.38
C GLY A 291 -3.06 -10.40 -12.30
N GLY A 292 -3.23 -11.10 -11.17
CA GLY A 292 -4.47 -11.84 -10.89
C GLY A 292 -5.64 -10.97 -10.42
N THR A 293 -5.39 -9.76 -9.90
CA THR A 293 -6.45 -8.92 -9.31
C THR A 293 -6.65 -7.61 -10.06
N SER A 294 -5.57 -7.00 -10.54
CA SER A 294 -5.57 -5.69 -11.19
C SER A 294 -4.69 -5.68 -12.44
N THR A 295 -4.91 -4.65 -13.25
CA THR A 295 -4.04 -4.26 -14.36
C THR A 295 -3.57 -2.84 -14.11
N ASP A 296 -2.26 -2.64 -14.15
CA ASP A 296 -1.59 -1.37 -13.94
C ASP A 296 -0.98 -0.90 -15.27
N VAL A 297 -1.36 0.31 -15.70
CA VAL A 297 -0.91 0.92 -16.95
C VAL A 297 -0.11 2.18 -16.63
N SER A 298 1.03 2.34 -17.30
CA SER A 298 1.91 3.50 -17.15
C SER A 298 2.36 4.02 -18.50
N HIS A 299 2.78 5.28 -18.52
CA HIS A 299 3.31 5.94 -19.70
C HIS A 299 4.63 6.62 -19.34
N PHE A 300 5.63 6.46 -20.20
CA PHE A 300 6.93 7.11 -20.10
C PHE A 300 7.27 7.74 -21.45
N ASN A 301 7.68 9.01 -21.42
CA ASN A 301 8.06 9.79 -22.58
C ASN A 301 9.25 10.70 -22.20
N GLY A 302 10.43 10.09 -22.00
CA GLY A 302 11.65 10.77 -21.59
C GLY A 302 11.76 11.13 -20.10
N GLU A 303 10.65 11.23 -19.37
CA GLU A 303 10.64 11.46 -17.92
C GLU A 303 9.57 10.63 -17.18
N TYR A 304 9.81 10.38 -15.89
CA TYR A 304 8.83 9.72 -15.04
C TYR A 304 7.67 10.67 -14.75
N GLU A 305 6.51 10.39 -15.34
CA GLU A 305 5.29 11.14 -15.05
C GLU A 305 4.86 10.94 -13.58
N ARG A 306 4.53 12.04 -12.91
CA ARG A 306 4.11 12.04 -11.51
C ARG A 306 2.75 12.70 -11.35
N ALA A 307 1.95 12.16 -10.45
CA ALA A 307 0.72 12.79 -9.97
C ALA A 307 0.92 13.22 -8.51
N PHE A 308 0.54 14.46 -8.21
CA PHE A 308 0.65 15.03 -6.86
C PHE A 308 -0.68 14.99 -6.10
N GLU A 309 -1.79 14.94 -6.81
CA GLU A 309 -3.13 14.71 -6.26
C GLU A 309 -3.75 13.54 -7.03
N THR A 310 -4.07 12.45 -6.33
CA THR A 310 -4.72 11.28 -6.94
C THR A 310 -5.92 10.85 -6.11
N ILE A 311 -6.77 10.02 -6.72
CA ILE A 311 -7.89 9.38 -6.04
C ILE A 311 -7.67 7.87 -6.15
N VAL A 312 -7.50 7.20 -5.01
CA VAL A 312 -7.37 5.74 -4.95
C VAL A 312 -8.51 5.22 -4.08
N ALA A 313 -9.27 4.26 -4.58
CA ALA A 313 -10.45 3.72 -3.90
C ALA A 313 -11.46 4.80 -3.42
N GLY A 314 -11.61 5.87 -4.20
CA GLY A 314 -12.49 7.00 -3.87
C GLY A 314 -11.94 7.95 -2.79
N VAL A 315 -10.73 7.69 -2.27
CA VAL A 315 -10.05 8.53 -1.28
C VAL A 315 -9.01 9.40 -1.96
N ARG A 316 -9.02 10.70 -1.66
CA ARG A 316 -8.05 11.64 -2.24
C ARG A 316 -6.76 11.56 -1.45
N MET A 317 -5.65 11.62 -2.15
CA MET A 317 -4.34 11.67 -1.53
C MET A 317 -3.46 12.70 -2.23
N ARG A 318 -2.65 13.37 -1.43
CA ARG A 318 -1.67 14.35 -1.86
C ARG A 318 -0.27 13.91 -1.49
N ALA A 319 0.23 12.94 -2.24
CA ALA A 319 1.60 12.45 -2.14
C ALA A 319 2.19 12.35 -3.56
N PRO A 320 3.49 12.63 -3.75
CA PRO A 320 4.13 12.43 -5.05
C PRO A 320 4.13 10.93 -5.39
N MET A 321 3.39 10.56 -6.42
CA MET A 321 3.29 9.18 -6.89
C MET A 321 3.65 9.12 -8.36
N MET A 322 4.21 8.00 -8.79
CA MET A 322 4.29 7.72 -10.22
C MET A 322 2.88 7.64 -10.80
N ARG A 323 2.70 8.20 -12.00
CA ARG A 323 1.39 8.22 -12.64
C ARG A 323 1.07 6.85 -13.21
N ILE A 324 0.33 6.08 -12.43
CA ILE A 324 -0.10 4.72 -12.76
C ILE A 324 -1.62 4.69 -12.77
N HIS A 325 -2.19 4.12 -13.81
CA HIS A 325 -3.62 3.89 -13.95
C HIS A 325 -3.93 2.43 -13.66
N THR A 326 -4.60 2.19 -12.53
CA THR A 326 -5.02 0.85 -12.11
C THR A 326 -6.46 0.58 -12.51
N VAL A 327 -6.71 -0.57 -13.13
CA VAL A 327 -8.03 -1.11 -13.43
C VAL A 327 -8.23 -2.38 -12.60
N ALA A 328 -9.38 -2.53 -11.96
CA ALA A 328 -9.76 -3.73 -11.19
C ALA A 328 -10.15 -4.89 -12.12
N ALA A 329 -9.21 -5.32 -12.95
CA ALA A 329 -9.34 -6.43 -13.88
C ALA A 329 -8.01 -7.19 -13.93
N GLY A 330 -8.05 -8.52 -13.75
CA GLY A 330 -6.88 -9.40 -13.73
C GLY A 330 -7.26 -10.84 -14.08
N GLY A 331 -6.32 -11.77 -14.00
CA GLY A 331 -6.57 -13.19 -14.27
C GLY A 331 -7.61 -13.83 -13.33
N GLY A 332 -7.67 -13.38 -12.09
CA GLY A 332 -8.64 -13.81 -11.09
C GLY A 332 -9.99 -13.09 -11.14
N SER A 333 -10.21 -12.14 -12.06
CA SER A 333 -11.50 -11.45 -12.14
C SER A 333 -12.63 -12.43 -12.45
N ILE A 334 -13.68 -12.39 -11.64
CA ILE A 334 -14.78 -13.36 -11.68
C ILE A 334 -15.61 -13.13 -12.94
N LEU A 335 -15.94 -14.23 -13.63
CA LEU A 335 -16.83 -14.25 -14.77
C LEU A 335 -18.24 -14.64 -14.32
N PHE A 336 -19.23 -13.79 -14.60
CA PHE A 336 -20.63 -14.08 -14.26
C PHE A 336 -21.60 -13.52 -15.30
N PHE A 337 -22.81 -14.06 -15.35
CA PHE A 337 -23.92 -13.54 -16.15
C PHE A 337 -24.87 -12.78 -15.23
N ASP A 338 -25.12 -11.50 -15.53
CA ASP A 338 -25.96 -10.64 -14.67
C ASP A 338 -27.46 -10.70 -14.99
N GLY A 339 -27.87 -11.64 -15.85
CA GLY A 339 -29.23 -11.75 -16.38
C GLY A 339 -29.39 -11.15 -17.78
N ALA A 340 -28.44 -10.32 -18.25
CA ALA A 340 -28.48 -9.73 -19.58
C ALA A 340 -27.20 -9.98 -20.39
N ARG A 341 -26.02 -9.87 -19.77
CA ARG A 341 -24.73 -10.08 -20.44
C ARG A 341 -23.71 -10.74 -19.52
N PHE A 342 -22.69 -11.32 -20.14
CA PHE A 342 -21.50 -11.75 -19.39
C PHE A 342 -20.68 -10.54 -18.96
N ARG A 343 -20.21 -10.58 -17.71
CA ARG A 343 -19.40 -9.55 -17.08
C ARG A 343 -18.16 -10.15 -16.44
N VAL A 344 -17.14 -9.31 -16.32
CA VAL A 344 -15.84 -9.65 -15.75
C VAL A 344 -15.56 -8.67 -14.61
N GLY A 345 -15.40 -9.18 -13.40
CA GLY A 345 -15.17 -8.37 -12.20
C GLY A 345 -16.32 -7.42 -11.82
N PRO A 346 -16.09 -6.48 -10.88
CA PRO A 346 -14.78 -6.11 -10.31
C PRO A 346 -14.24 -7.10 -9.26
N GLU A 347 -15.06 -8.04 -8.78
CA GLU A 347 -14.62 -9.04 -7.80
C GLU A 347 -13.53 -9.96 -8.37
N SER A 348 -12.59 -10.36 -7.51
CA SER A 348 -11.47 -11.25 -7.85
C SER A 348 -11.49 -12.49 -6.97
N ALA A 349 -11.14 -13.63 -7.56
CA ALA A 349 -10.95 -14.90 -6.86
C ALA A 349 -9.66 -14.96 -6.03
N GLY A 350 -8.73 -13.99 -6.20
CA GLY A 350 -7.50 -13.88 -5.42
C GLY A 350 -6.51 -15.04 -5.60
N ALA A 351 -5.69 -15.30 -4.59
CA ALA A 351 -4.79 -16.46 -4.53
C ALA A 351 -5.47 -17.72 -3.96
N ASN A 352 -6.39 -17.52 -3.01
CA ASN A 352 -7.07 -18.59 -2.28
C ASN A 352 -8.55 -18.16 -2.04
N PRO A 353 -9.55 -18.92 -2.55
CA PRO A 353 -9.41 -20.18 -3.29
C PRO A 353 -8.82 -20.02 -4.70
N GLY A 354 -8.74 -18.79 -5.23
CA GLY A 354 -8.25 -18.53 -6.58
C GLY A 354 -9.24 -18.93 -7.68
N PRO A 355 -8.87 -18.82 -8.97
CA PRO A 355 -9.64 -19.35 -10.10
C PRO A 355 -10.01 -20.84 -9.94
N ALA A 356 -11.06 -21.31 -10.61
CA ALA A 356 -11.51 -22.70 -10.50
C ALA A 356 -10.40 -23.71 -10.89
N CYS A 357 -9.56 -23.36 -11.86
CA CYS A 357 -8.43 -24.14 -12.35
C CYS A 357 -7.30 -24.26 -11.31
N TYR A 358 -7.36 -23.51 -10.20
CA TYR A 358 -6.47 -23.69 -9.06
C TYR A 358 -6.90 -24.89 -8.18
N ARG A 359 -8.05 -25.53 -8.48
CA ARG A 359 -8.52 -26.77 -7.83
C ARG A 359 -8.70 -26.64 -6.31
N ARG A 360 -9.01 -25.43 -5.81
CA ARG A 360 -9.35 -25.13 -4.40
C ARG A 360 -10.81 -24.71 -4.20
N GLY A 361 -11.70 -25.08 -5.12
CA GLY A 361 -13.14 -24.74 -5.03
C GLY A 361 -13.47 -23.29 -5.38
N GLY A 362 -12.60 -22.62 -6.14
CA GLY A 362 -12.78 -21.24 -6.56
C GLY A 362 -13.82 -21.03 -7.67
N PRO A 363 -14.29 -19.78 -7.89
CA PRO A 363 -15.25 -19.45 -8.93
C PRO A 363 -14.61 -19.42 -10.34
N LEU A 364 -15.45 -19.38 -11.37
CA LEU A 364 -15.02 -19.16 -12.75
C LEU A 364 -14.41 -17.75 -12.91
N ALA A 365 -13.18 -17.66 -13.41
CA ALA A 365 -12.42 -16.43 -13.59
C ALA A 365 -11.73 -16.36 -14.98
N VAL A 366 -11.11 -15.21 -15.29
CA VAL A 366 -10.41 -14.98 -16.58
C VAL A 366 -9.32 -16.02 -16.85
N THR A 367 -8.57 -16.45 -15.83
CA THR A 367 -7.55 -17.50 -15.94
C THR A 367 -8.17 -18.82 -16.41
N ASP A 368 -9.35 -19.18 -15.91
CA ASP A 368 -10.07 -20.39 -16.35
C ASP A 368 -10.39 -20.33 -17.84
N ALA A 369 -10.91 -19.20 -18.30
CA ALA A 369 -11.18 -18.99 -19.72
C ALA A 369 -9.90 -19.12 -20.56
N ASN A 370 -8.78 -18.54 -20.10
CA ASN A 370 -7.49 -18.62 -20.79
C ASN A 370 -6.93 -20.05 -20.85
N VAL A 371 -7.14 -20.87 -19.81
CA VAL A 371 -6.82 -22.31 -19.85
C VAL A 371 -7.69 -23.02 -20.88
N MET A 372 -9.01 -22.79 -20.84
CA MET A 372 -9.97 -23.44 -21.74
C MET A 372 -9.73 -23.14 -23.22
N VAL A 373 -9.26 -21.93 -23.56
CA VAL A 373 -8.91 -21.55 -24.94
C VAL A 373 -7.47 -21.87 -25.32
N GLY A 374 -6.69 -22.53 -24.45
CA GLY A 374 -5.31 -22.92 -24.72
C GLY A 374 -4.29 -21.77 -24.73
N LYS A 375 -4.65 -20.59 -24.22
CA LYS A 375 -3.69 -19.47 -24.05
C LYS A 375 -2.74 -19.74 -22.89
N LEU A 376 -3.23 -20.41 -21.84
CA LEU A 376 -2.41 -20.92 -20.75
C LEU A 376 -2.26 -22.42 -20.91
N ILE A 377 -1.00 -22.88 -20.96
CA ILE A 377 -0.66 -24.29 -21.06
C ILE A 377 -0.53 -24.84 -19.63
N SER A 378 -1.41 -25.77 -19.27
CA SER A 378 -1.50 -26.34 -17.92
C SER A 378 -0.18 -26.95 -17.43
N ASP A 379 0.60 -27.55 -18.32
CA ASP A 379 1.83 -28.26 -17.97
C ASP A 379 2.94 -27.35 -17.45
N PHE A 380 2.89 -26.07 -17.81
CA PHE A 380 3.81 -25.02 -17.35
C PHE A 380 3.21 -24.16 -16.23
N PHE A 381 1.98 -24.46 -15.81
CA PHE A 381 1.35 -23.77 -14.70
C PHE A 381 1.95 -24.27 -13.37
N PRO A 382 2.20 -23.40 -12.37
CA PRO A 382 2.78 -23.81 -11.09
C PRO A 382 2.06 -25.02 -10.49
N ARG A 383 2.78 -26.06 -10.03
CA ARG A 383 2.15 -27.30 -9.52
C ARG A 383 1.53 -27.18 -8.12
N ILE A 384 1.34 -25.95 -7.64
CA ILE A 384 0.95 -25.60 -6.26
C ILE A 384 -0.57 -25.53 -6.04
N PHE A 385 -1.36 -26.03 -6.99
CA PHE A 385 -2.81 -25.84 -7.06
C PHE A 385 -3.59 -27.10 -6.67
N GLY A 386 -4.10 -27.14 -5.44
CA GLY A 386 -5.00 -28.20 -4.95
C GLY A 386 -4.36 -29.59 -4.84
N PRO A 387 -5.05 -30.57 -4.22
CA PRO A 387 -4.48 -31.87 -3.86
C PRO A 387 -4.21 -32.82 -5.04
N LYS A 388 -4.57 -32.45 -6.28
CA LYS A 388 -4.24 -33.17 -7.51
C LYS A 388 -4.23 -32.21 -8.68
#